data_AF-A0A7W5E106-F1
#
_entry.id   AF-A0A7W5E106-F1
#
_cell.length_a   1.000
_cell.length_b   1.000
_cell.length_c   1.000
_cell.angle_alpha   90.00
_cell.angle_beta   90.00
_cell.angle_gamma   90.00
#
_symmetry.space_group_name_H-M   'P 1'
#
loop_
_entity.id
_entity.type
_entity.pdbx_description
1 polymer ?
#
loop_
_entity_poly.entity_id
_entity_poly.type
_entity_poly.pdbx_seq_one_letter_code
_entity_poly.pdbx_strand_id
1 'polypeptide(L)'
;MKRLASEPSASDSFLTRYPVRMIVIRVVAVSCLALFAFAVADDSKSNFVTLTGAPGLTESSGLSFSMSDPACVWTHNDSGDRARLFCFDTRSGRLTGTCELTSAKSVDWEAMTGVPASTDAPAKLIVADCGDNNAVREHITLYRFAEPDPHAQTRLDLADYESLQVRFPNGAVDCEAVWYDPDENCTVLLAKGRLPIAAVFTVSDSSWTSADAAKRHALRKNNSPRKSGLGPHRVTASQIATLALPMATGADRDARSGDVWIASYFQAFCFERGRHSSLQEQLGGVPRAVEMPRLRQVEAIAVDSGSRVWVTTEGSPALLHPLSTETPTQ
;
A
#
# COMPACT_ATOMS: atom_id res chain seq x y z
N MET A 1 -10.03 -29.65 91.10
CA MET A 1 -8.86 -28.94 91.69
C MET A 1 -7.66 -29.09 90.77
N LYS A 2 -6.96 -27.98 90.48
CA LYS A 2 -5.60 -27.85 89.89
C LYS A 2 -5.45 -28.28 88.41
N ARG A 3 -5.27 -27.33 87.48
CA ARG A 3 -4.08 -26.53 87.11
C ARG A 3 -3.18 -27.23 86.09
N LEU A 4 -3.15 -26.62 84.91
CA LEU A 4 -2.11 -26.50 83.87
C LEU A 4 -0.73 -27.10 84.18
N ALA A 5 -0.21 -27.84 83.19
CA ALA A 5 1.21 -27.92 82.87
C ALA A 5 1.37 -27.81 81.34
N SER A 6 2.44 -27.15 80.94
CA SER A 6 2.75 -26.58 79.63
C SER A 6 3.78 -27.40 78.85
N GLU A 7 3.63 -27.36 77.50
CA GLU A 7 4.68 -27.46 76.44
C GLU A 7 5.45 -28.78 76.20
N PRO A 8 6.14 -28.98 75.04
CA PRO A 8 6.10 -28.31 73.72
C PRO A 8 6.08 -29.29 72.51
N SER A 9 6.11 -28.72 71.29
CA SER A 9 6.81 -29.21 70.07
C SER A 9 5.93 -29.33 68.82
N ALA A 10 5.84 -28.22 68.09
CA ALA A 10 5.67 -28.23 66.66
C ALA A 10 7.04 -28.01 66.02
N SER A 11 7.52 -28.95 65.22
CA SER A 11 8.26 -28.72 63.97
C SER A 11 8.91 -30.01 63.47
N ASP A 12 8.21 -30.68 62.55
CA ASP A 12 8.77 -31.58 61.55
C ASP A 12 7.64 -31.80 60.54
N SER A 13 7.78 -31.71 59.22
CA SER A 13 8.88 -31.35 58.36
C SER A 13 8.30 -31.33 56.92
N PHE A 14 9.05 -30.71 56.00
CA PHE A 14 8.90 -30.79 54.54
C PHE A 14 7.76 -29.99 53.88
N LEU A 15 8.05 -28.70 53.70
CA LEU A 15 7.75 -27.97 52.47
C LEU A 15 8.42 -28.68 51.27
N THR A 16 7.71 -29.56 50.59
CA THR A 16 8.09 -29.98 49.23
C THR A 16 7.74 -28.86 48.26
N ARG A 17 8.79 -28.14 47.87
CA ARG A 17 8.81 -27.14 46.81
C ARG A 17 8.29 -27.76 45.51
N TYR A 18 7.14 -27.31 45.02
CA TYR A 18 6.77 -27.51 43.62
C TYR A 18 7.62 -26.56 42.77
N PRO A 19 8.44 -27.04 41.83
CA PRO A 19 9.13 -26.16 40.91
C PRO A 19 8.10 -25.58 39.94
N VAL A 20 7.88 -24.27 40.01
CA VAL A 20 7.24 -23.50 38.92
C VAL A 20 8.17 -23.63 37.71
N ARG A 21 7.87 -24.58 36.82
CA ARG A 21 8.50 -24.65 35.50
C ARG A 21 8.00 -23.46 34.70
N MET A 22 8.85 -22.45 34.64
CA MET A 22 8.81 -21.34 33.71
C MET A 22 8.73 -21.89 32.28
N ILE A 23 7.53 -21.89 31.69
CA ILE A 23 7.33 -22.25 30.28
C ILE A 23 7.90 -21.10 29.46
N VAL A 24 9.13 -21.29 28.99
CA VAL A 24 9.71 -20.46 27.94
C VAL A 24 8.99 -20.82 26.65
N ILE A 25 8.00 -20.00 26.25
CA ILE A 25 7.42 -20.06 24.91
C ILE A 25 8.52 -19.57 23.96
N ARG A 26 9.25 -20.51 23.35
CA ARG A 26 10.09 -20.21 22.20
C ARG A 26 9.14 -19.90 21.04
N VAL A 27 9.13 -18.64 20.61
CA VAL A 27 8.58 -18.23 19.32
C VAL A 27 9.38 -18.99 18.25
N VAL A 28 8.78 -20.04 17.71
CA VAL A 28 9.30 -20.68 16.49
C VAL A 28 8.87 -19.78 15.35
N ALA A 29 9.83 -19.13 14.69
CA ALA A 29 9.60 -18.54 13.38
C ALA A 29 9.19 -19.68 12.45
N VAL A 30 7.91 -19.75 12.11
CA VAL A 30 7.43 -20.68 11.10
C VAL A 30 7.87 -20.12 9.76
N SER A 31 9.03 -20.60 9.30
CA SER A 31 9.40 -20.52 7.89
C SER A 31 8.36 -21.36 7.14
N CYS A 32 7.43 -20.71 6.45
CA CYS A 32 6.46 -21.38 5.57
C CYS A 32 7.18 -21.95 4.36
N LEU A 33 7.89 -23.07 4.51
CA LEU A 33 8.30 -23.89 3.38
C LEU A 33 7.18 -24.91 3.09
N ALA A 34 6.08 -24.40 2.53
CA ALA A 34 5.04 -25.26 1.99
C ALA A 34 5.53 -25.82 0.63
N LEU A 35 5.99 -27.08 0.64
CA LEU A 35 6.23 -27.85 -0.58
C LEU A 35 4.87 -28.22 -1.19
N PHE A 36 4.27 -27.32 -1.96
CA PHE A 36 3.14 -27.64 -2.83
C PHE A 36 3.68 -28.10 -4.19
N ALA A 37 3.55 -29.40 -4.45
CA ALA A 37 3.64 -29.92 -5.82
C ALA A 37 2.37 -29.51 -6.56
N PHE A 38 2.42 -28.41 -7.31
CA PHE A 38 1.35 -28.03 -8.23
C PHE A 38 1.54 -28.75 -9.56
N ALA A 39 0.50 -29.48 -9.98
CA ALA A 39 0.34 -29.82 -11.39
C ALA A 39 0.22 -28.50 -12.16
N VAL A 40 1.13 -28.28 -13.12
CA VAL A 40 1.00 -27.19 -14.09
C VAL A 40 -0.17 -27.56 -15.00
N ALA A 41 -1.36 -27.03 -14.68
CA ALA A 41 -2.42 -26.95 -15.65
C ALA A 41 -2.06 -25.82 -16.63
N ASP A 42 -2.06 -26.14 -17.91
CA ASP A 42 -1.82 -25.21 -19.02
C ASP A 42 -2.92 -24.14 -19.05
N ASP A 43 -2.60 -22.93 -18.55
CA ASP A 43 -3.48 -21.76 -18.54
C ASP A 43 -3.37 -20.99 -19.87
N SER A 44 -3.66 -21.66 -20.97
CA SER A 44 -3.60 -21.10 -22.33
C SER A 44 -4.70 -20.08 -22.65
N LYS A 45 -5.36 -19.50 -21.63
CA LYS A 45 -6.45 -18.51 -21.79
C LYS A 45 -6.35 -17.24 -20.94
N SER A 46 -5.34 -17.07 -20.09
CA SER A 46 -5.14 -15.78 -19.42
C SER A 46 -4.37 -14.81 -20.35
N ASN A 47 -5.04 -13.75 -20.80
CA ASN A 47 -4.41 -12.68 -21.57
C ASN A 47 -3.55 -11.81 -20.63
N PHE A 48 -2.34 -12.24 -20.30
CA PHE A 48 -1.41 -11.44 -19.51
C PHE A 48 -0.35 -10.76 -20.37
N VAL A 49 0.25 -9.72 -19.82
CA VAL A 49 1.33 -8.96 -20.45
C VAL A 49 2.57 -9.06 -19.57
N THR A 50 3.66 -9.58 -20.13
CA THR A 50 4.94 -9.67 -19.43
C THR A 50 5.66 -8.33 -19.47
N LEU A 51 6.02 -7.78 -18.31
CA LEU A 51 6.79 -6.54 -18.21
C LEU A 51 8.27 -6.81 -18.49
N THR A 52 8.79 -6.22 -19.56
CA THR A 52 10.12 -6.49 -20.12
C THR A 52 10.95 -5.22 -20.28
N GLY A 53 12.28 -5.38 -20.38
CA GLY A 53 13.20 -4.24 -20.52
C GLY A 53 13.58 -3.57 -19.20
N ALA A 54 13.11 -4.09 -18.07
CA ALA A 54 13.40 -3.59 -16.73
C ALA A 54 13.94 -4.70 -15.81
N PRO A 55 15.16 -5.19 -16.00
CA PRO A 55 15.73 -6.26 -15.15
C PRO A 55 15.88 -5.86 -13.69
N GLY A 56 15.79 -4.55 -13.40
CA GLY A 56 15.78 -4.03 -12.04
C GLY A 56 14.40 -4.00 -11.39
N LEU A 57 13.31 -4.37 -12.08
CA LEU A 57 11.99 -4.59 -11.49
C LEU A 57 11.90 -6.06 -11.07
N THR A 58 11.86 -6.29 -9.76
CA THR A 58 11.90 -7.62 -9.14
C THR A 58 10.66 -7.91 -8.31
N GLU A 59 9.96 -6.87 -7.84
CA GLU A 59 8.88 -6.96 -6.85
C GLU A 59 7.91 -5.79 -7.04
N SER A 60 7.13 -5.82 -8.11
CA SER A 60 6.15 -4.78 -8.45
C SER A 60 5.06 -4.66 -7.38
N SER A 61 5.06 -3.61 -6.54
CA SER A 61 4.09 -3.46 -5.43
C SER A 61 3.03 -2.36 -5.64
N GLY A 62 3.35 -1.27 -6.33
CA GLY A 62 2.37 -0.24 -6.74
C GLY A 62 1.98 -0.32 -8.21
N LEU A 63 0.75 0.06 -8.56
CA LEU A 63 0.31 0.26 -9.95
C LEU A 63 -0.51 1.55 -10.10
N SER A 64 -0.27 2.29 -11.18
CA SER A 64 -1.14 3.39 -11.59
C SER A 64 -1.09 3.58 -13.11
N PHE A 65 -2.25 3.58 -13.77
CA PHE A 65 -2.32 3.93 -15.19
C PHE A 65 -1.94 5.38 -15.40
N SER A 66 -1.17 5.64 -16.45
CA SER A 66 -0.75 6.98 -16.80
C SER A 66 -1.95 7.82 -17.24
N MET A 67 -2.07 9.02 -16.68
CA MET A 67 -3.13 9.97 -17.05
C MET A 67 -2.75 10.75 -18.32
N SER A 68 -1.45 10.91 -18.57
CA SER A 68 -0.92 11.55 -19.78
C SER A 68 -0.92 10.64 -21.02
N ASP A 69 -0.74 9.32 -20.85
CA ASP A 69 -0.91 8.33 -21.91
C ASP A 69 -1.60 7.06 -21.36
N PRO A 70 -2.91 6.88 -21.60
CA PRO A 70 -3.65 5.72 -21.10
C PRO A 70 -3.19 4.35 -21.62
N ALA A 71 -2.28 4.30 -22.60
CA ALA A 71 -1.65 3.05 -23.03
C ALA A 71 -0.49 2.63 -22.10
N CYS A 72 -0.07 3.48 -21.16
CA CYS A 72 1.05 3.25 -20.27
C CYS A 72 0.62 3.01 -18.81
N VAL A 73 1.41 2.23 -18.07
CA VAL A 73 1.21 1.97 -16.64
C VAL A 73 2.51 2.14 -15.87
N TRP A 74 2.43 2.84 -14.74
CA TRP A 74 3.52 3.03 -13.80
C TRP A 74 3.52 1.97 -12.70
N THR A 75 4.71 1.57 -12.27
CA THR A 75 4.93 0.70 -11.11
C THR A 75 6.26 1.02 -10.44
N HIS A 76 6.49 0.49 -9.24
CA HIS A 76 7.77 0.51 -8.53
C HIS A 76 8.00 -0.84 -7.84
N ASN A 77 9.27 -1.08 -7.49
CA ASN A 77 9.57 -2.16 -6.56
C ASN A 77 9.07 -1.83 -5.16
N ASP A 78 8.84 -2.86 -4.35
CA ASP A 78 8.73 -2.74 -2.90
C ASP A 78 10.08 -2.38 -2.23
N SER A 79 10.42 -3.03 -1.12
CA SER A 79 11.47 -2.65 -0.22
C SER A 79 12.86 -2.97 -0.79
N GLY A 80 13.85 -2.16 -0.42
CA GLY A 80 15.25 -2.40 -0.76
C GLY A 80 15.72 -1.92 -2.15
N ASP A 81 14.86 -1.35 -3.00
CA ASP A 81 15.29 -0.64 -4.20
C ASP A 81 15.53 0.86 -3.96
N ARG A 82 15.98 1.57 -5.00
CA ARG A 82 16.00 3.03 -5.08
C ARG A 82 14.58 3.57 -5.22
N ALA A 83 14.37 4.82 -4.79
CA ALA A 83 13.14 5.57 -5.03
C ALA A 83 12.95 5.87 -6.52
N ARG A 84 12.47 4.89 -7.29
CA ARG A 84 12.27 4.98 -8.74
C ARG A 84 11.01 4.26 -9.19
N LEU A 85 10.45 4.76 -10.29
CA LEU A 85 9.32 4.19 -11.01
C LEU A 85 9.74 3.69 -12.39
N PHE A 86 8.99 2.72 -12.88
CA PHE A 86 9.09 2.16 -14.23
C PHE A 86 7.74 2.33 -14.93
N CYS A 87 7.76 2.74 -16.20
CA CYS A 87 6.57 2.84 -17.04
C CYS A 87 6.61 1.81 -18.15
N PHE A 88 5.49 1.14 -18.42
CA PHE A 88 5.40 0.13 -19.45
C PHE A 88 4.22 0.38 -20.38
N ASP A 89 4.41 0.10 -21.67
CA ASP A 89 3.30 -0.01 -22.62
C ASP A 89 2.46 -1.25 -22.29
N THR A 90 1.17 -1.05 -22.05
CA THR A 90 0.25 -2.06 -21.54
C THR A 90 -0.15 -3.12 -22.57
N ARG A 91 0.21 -2.93 -23.84
CA ARG A 91 -0.06 -3.90 -24.91
C ARG A 91 1.13 -4.84 -25.14
N SER A 92 2.32 -4.28 -25.20
CA SER A 92 3.57 -4.99 -25.51
C SER A 92 4.36 -5.39 -24.27
N GLY A 93 4.08 -4.76 -23.13
CA GLY A 93 4.81 -4.95 -21.87
C GLY A 93 6.21 -4.37 -21.90
N ARG A 94 6.57 -3.55 -22.90
CA ARG A 94 7.92 -2.99 -23.02
C ARG A 94 8.06 -1.76 -22.13
N LEU A 95 9.18 -1.64 -21.43
CA LEU A 95 9.55 -0.43 -20.71
C LEU A 95 9.59 0.77 -21.68
N THR A 96 8.85 1.82 -21.35
CA THR A 96 8.75 3.08 -22.10
C THR A 96 9.45 4.23 -21.40
N GLY A 97 9.41 4.26 -20.07
CA GLY A 97 9.93 5.38 -19.28
C GLY A 97 10.36 4.98 -17.87
N THR A 98 11.09 5.86 -17.21
CA THR A 98 11.52 5.69 -15.81
C THR A 98 11.53 7.03 -15.10
N CYS A 99 11.25 7.05 -13.80
CA CYS A 99 11.32 8.25 -12.99
C CYS A 99 12.10 7.98 -11.70
N GLU A 100 13.20 8.68 -11.43
CA GLU A 100 13.94 8.59 -10.16
C GLU A 100 13.68 9.83 -9.29
N LEU A 101 13.26 9.62 -8.04
CA LEU A 101 13.14 10.69 -7.03
C LEU A 101 14.44 10.78 -6.23
N THR A 102 15.27 11.77 -6.52
CA THR A 102 16.57 11.90 -5.84
C THR A 102 16.38 12.33 -4.40
N SER A 103 17.15 11.73 -3.49
CA SER A 103 17.07 11.99 -2.04
C SER A 103 15.78 11.52 -1.34
N ALA A 104 14.78 11.02 -2.08
CA ALA A 104 13.67 10.31 -1.49
C ALA A 104 14.15 8.99 -0.88
N LYS A 105 13.52 8.61 0.22
CA LYS A 105 13.77 7.33 0.88
C LYS A 105 12.72 6.32 0.40
N SER A 106 13.19 5.12 0.08
CA SER A 106 12.38 3.95 -0.23
C SER A 106 12.57 2.93 0.88
N VAL A 107 11.94 3.17 2.03
CA VAL A 107 12.06 2.25 3.17
C VAL A 107 11.20 1.01 2.94
N ASP A 108 9.92 1.21 2.60
CA ASP A 108 8.90 0.17 2.37
C ASP A 108 7.82 0.78 1.44
N TRP A 109 8.10 0.79 0.13
CA TRP A 109 7.23 1.43 -0.86
C TRP A 109 6.19 0.44 -1.34
N GLU A 110 4.96 0.56 -0.83
CA GLU A 110 3.91 -0.43 -1.13
C GLU A 110 2.97 0.02 -2.24
N ALA A 111 2.71 1.32 -2.37
CA ALA A 111 1.59 1.75 -3.20
C ALA A 111 1.81 3.08 -3.93
N MET A 112 1.06 3.26 -5.01
CA MET A 112 1.00 4.51 -5.75
C MET A 112 -0.40 4.75 -6.31
N THR A 113 -0.72 6.01 -6.61
CA THR A 113 -1.98 6.38 -7.25
C THR A 113 -1.82 7.65 -8.09
N GLY A 114 -2.69 7.79 -9.10
CA GLY A 114 -2.80 8.98 -9.93
C GLY A 114 -3.75 9.99 -9.31
N VAL A 115 -3.38 11.26 -9.35
CA VAL A 115 -4.27 12.38 -9.04
C VAL A 115 -4.65 13.05 -10.36
N PRO A 116 -5.94 13.12 -10.71
CA PRO A 116 -6.39 13.74 -11.94
C PRO A 116 -5.91 15.19 -12.08
N ALA A 117 -5.72 15.64 -13.31
CA ALA A 117 -5.47 17.05 -13.59
C ALA A 117 -6.68 17.91 -13.15
N SER A 118 -6.40 19.12 -12.69
CA SER A 118 -7.41 20.14 -12.45
C SER A 118 -7.19 21.32 -13.40
N THR A 119 -8.07 22.32 -13.34
CA THR A 119 -7.91 23.57 -14.10
C THR A 119 -6.58 24.27 -13.84
N ASP A 120 -6.02 24.10 -12.64
CA ASP A 120 -4.88 24.86 -12.14
C ASP A 120 -3.62 24.01 -11.95
N ALA A 121 -3.69 22.69 -12.17
CA ALA A 121 -2.57 21.78 -11.99
C ALA A 121 -2.61 20.59 -12.95
N PRO A 122 -1.45 20.14 -13.49
CA PRO A 122 -1.39 18.92 -14.27
C PRO A 122 -1.71 17.70 -13.40
N ALA A 123 -1.94 16.56 -14.05
CA ALA A 123 -2.03 15.28 -13.36
C ALA A 123 -0.76 15.03 -12.54
N LYS A 124 -0.93 14.34 -11.41
CA LYS A 124 0.16 14.05 -10.48
C LYS A 124 0.19 12.56 -10.18
N LEU A 125 1.33 12.09 -9.70
CA LEU A 125 1.45 10.80 -9.05
C LEU A 125 1.67 11.03 -7.55
N ILE A 126 1.09 10.15 -6.75
CA ILE A 126 1.43 9.96 -5.34
C ILE A 126 2.08 8.58 -5.21
N VAL A 127 3.23 8.51 -4.55
CA VAL A 127 3.91 7.25 -4.21
C VAL A 127 4.07 7.19 -2.69
N ALA A 128 3.81 6.03 -2.11
CA ALA A 128 3.68 5.84 -0.67
C ALA A 128 4.76 4.91 -0.12
N ASP A 129 5.64 5.48 0.70
CA ASP A 129 6.53 4.75 1.61
C ASP A 129 5.74 4.41 2.89
N CYS A 130 4.89 3.39 2.81
CA CYS A 130 3.82 3.15 3.77
C CYS A 130 3.77 1.77 4.43
N GLY A 131 4.54 0.79 3.94
CA GLY A 131 4.69 -0.50 4.61
C GLY A 131 5.30 -0.35 6.01
N ASP A 132 4.81 -1.13 6.94
CA ASP A 132 5.27 -1.20 8.33
C ASP A 132 4.86 -2.52 8.98
N ASN A 133 5.30 -3.65 8.42
CA ASN A 133 4.95 -5.01 8.87
C ASN A 133 5.04 -5.22 10.41
N ASN A 134 5.97 -4.52 11.08
CA ASN A 134 6.18 -4.62 12.52
C ASN A 134 5.45 -3.54 13.35
N ALA A 135 4.72 -2.61 12.71
CA ALA A 135 4.03 -1.48 13.31
C ALA A 135 4.96 -0.63 14.21
N VAL A 136 6.12 -0.23 13.68
CA VAL A 136 7.16 0.53 14.42
C VAL A 136 7.40 1.94 13.88
N ARG A 137 6.89 2.26 12.69
CA ARG A 137 7.05 3.56 12.02
C ARG A 137 6.01 4.54 12.55
N GLU A 138 6.46 5.53 13.30
CA GLU A 138 5.59 6.61 13.80
C GLU A 138 4.91 7.39 12.65
N HIS A 139 5.59 7.48 11.50
CA HIS A 139 5.09 8.14 10.30
C HIS A 139 5.41 7.31 9.05
N ILE A 140 4.45 7.22 8.14
CA ILE A 140 4.68 6.88 6.74
C ILE A 140 5.01 8.16 5.96
N THR A 141 5.52 8.03 4.74
CA THR A 141 5.79 9.20 3.87
C THR A 141 5.10 9.05 2.53
N LEU A 142 4.32 10.05 2.14
CA LEU A 142 3.77 10.16 0.80
C LEU A 142 4.60 11.18 0.00
N TYR A 143 4.95 10.83 -1.24
CA TYR A 143 5.62 11.71 -2.19
C TYR A 143 4.65 12.09 -3.31
N ARG A 144 4.51 13.39 -3.62
CA ARG A 144 3.60 13.88 -4.68
C ARG A 144 4.33 14.75 -5.68
N PHE A 145 4.16 14.48 -6.97
CA PHE A 145 4.82 15.21 -8.05
C PHE A 145 3.98 15.19 -9.32
N ALA A 146 4.21 16.16 -10.22
CA ALA A 146 3.56 16.14 -11.54
C ALA A 146 3.92 14.86 -12.28
N GLU A 147 2.95 14.24 -12.96
CA GLU A 147 3.22 13.03 -13.71
C GLU A 147 4.33 13.28 -14.75
N PRO A 148 5.45 12.52 -14.71
CA PRO A 148 6.51 12.65 -15.70
C PRO A 148 6.07 12.08 -17.05
N ASP A 149 6.78 12.43 -18.12
CA ASP A 149 6.54 11.84 -19.44
C ASP A 149 6.75 10.31 -19.39
N PRO A 150 5.71 9.49 -19.69
CA PRO A 150 5.77 8.02 -19.61
C PRO A 150 6.68 7.38 -20.66
N HIS A 151 7.21 8.15 -21.61
CA HIS A 151 8.13 7.70 -22.65
C HIS A 151 9.56 8.22 -22.44
N ALA A 152 9.86 8.83 -21.29
CA ALA A 152 11.15 9.44 -21.00
C ALA A 152 11.81 8.88 -19.74
N GLN A 153 13.12 9.13 -19.65
CA GLN A 153 13.87 8.97 -18.41
C GLN A 153 13.89 10.31 -17.67
N THR A 154 13.22 10.36 -16.54
CA THR A 154 13.07 11.56 -15.71
C THR A 154 13.81 11.40 -14.39
N ARG A 155 14.43 12.49 -13.93
CA ARG A 155 15.02 12.60 -12.60
C ARG A 155 14.40 13.80 -11.90
N LEU A 156 13.78 13.57 -10.74
CA LEU A 156 13.13 14.59 -9.93
C LEU A 156 14.02 14.90 -8.74
N ASP A 157 14.42 16.16 -8.59
CA ASP A 157 15.14 16.61 -7.42
C ASP A 157 14.16 17.03 -6.31
N LEU A 158 14.68 17.34 -5.11
CA LEU A 158 13.90 17.81 -3.96
C LEU A 158 12.97 19.00 -4.27
N ALA A 159 13.23 19.75 -5.35
CA ALA A 159 12.41 20.88 -5.77
C ALA A 159 11.20 20.48 -6.65
N ASP A 160 11.16 19.24 -7.13
CA ASP A 160 10.19 18.75 -8.13
C ASP A 160 9.10 17.86 -7.52
N TYR A 161 9.27 17.46 -6.26
CA TYR A 161 8.27 16.69 -5.52
C TYR A 161 8.01 17.27 -4.12
N GLU A 162 6.82 16.98 -3.60
CA GLU A 162 6.39 17.26 -2.23
C GLU A 162 6.52 15.99 -1.38
N SER A 163 6.76 16.15 -0.08
CA SER A 163 6.77 15.02 0.87
C SER A 163 5.90 15.33 2.08
N LEU A 164 5.01 14.40 2.41
CA LEU A 164 4.05 14.50 3.50
C LEU A 164 4.23 13.31 4.43
N GLN A 165 4.61 13.57 5.68
CA GLN A 165 4.64 12.56 6.73
C GLN A 165 3.25 12.41 7.34
N VAL A 166 2.73 11.19 7.31
CA VAL A 166 1.41 10.87 7.83
C VAL A 166 1.56 9.95 9.03
N ARG A 167 0.93 10.30 10.14
CA ARG A 167 0.74 9.38 11.27
C ARG A 167 -0.72 8.93 11.34
N PHE A 168 -0.93 7.70 11.81
CA PHE A 168 -2.26 7.18 12.07
C PHE A 168 -2.71 7.54 13.50
N PRO A 169 -4.02 7.75 13.73
CA PRO A 169 -4.53 8.27 15.00
C PRO A 169 -4.29 7.35 16.20
N ASN A 170 -4.22 6.03 15.97
CA ASN A 170 -4.11 5.01 17.02
C ASN A 170 -2.71 4.37 17.11
N GLY A 171 -1.70 5.01 16.51
CA GLY A 171 -0.34 4.50 16.44
C GLY A 171 -0.03 3.82 15.10
N ALA A 172 1.20 3.31 14.98
CA ALA A 172 1.71 2.71 13.76
C ALA A 172 0.84 1.52 13.31
N VAL A 173 0.56 1.46 12.00
CA VAL A 173 -0.15 0.38 11.33
C VAL A 173 0.47 0.17 9.96
N ASP A 174 0.33 -1.04 9.46
CA ASP A 174 0.92 -1.52 8.21
C ASP A 174 0.01 -1.15 7.03
N CYS A 175 0.45 -0.22 6.19
CA CYS A 175 -0.37 0.33 5.10
C CYS A 175 0.11 -0.21 3.76
N GLU A 176 -0.81 -0.87 3.05
CA GLU A 176 -0.49 -1.66 1.85
C GLU A 176 -1.01 -1.00 0.57
N ALA A 177 -2.07 -0.19 0.68
CA ALA A 177 -2.70 0.38 -0.50
C ALA A 177 -3.07 1.85 -0.34
N VAL A 178 -2.97 2.58 -1.44
CA VAL A 178 -3.40 3.98 -1.54
C VAL A 178 -4.18 4.21 -2.82
N TRP A 179 -5.22 5.04 -2.75
CA TRP A 179 -5.88 5.58 -3.94
C TRP A 179 -6.29 7.03 -3.71
N TYR A 180 -6.61 7.74 -4.79
CA TYR A 180 -7.14 9.10 -4.71
C TYR A 180 -8.65 9.12 -4.92
N ASP A 181 -9.38 9.80 -4.03
CA ASP A 181 -10.81 10.07 -4.21
C ASP A 181 -11.00 11.54 -4.63
N PRO A 182 -11.40 11.81 -5.90
CA PRO A 182 -11.62 13.16 -6.39
C PRO A 182 -12.95 13.77 -5.92
N ASP A 183 -13.93 12.96 -5.50
CA ASP A 183 -15.22 13.46 -4.99
C ASP A 183 -14.99 14.10 -3.61
N GLU A 184 -14.18 13.46 -2.76
CA GLU A 184 -13.84 13.95 -1.42
C GLU A 184 -12.51 14.74 -1.36
N ASN A 185 -11.79 14.85 -2.48
CA ASN A 185 -10.47 15.49 -2.57
C ASN A 185 -9.50 15.00 -1.48
N CYS A 186 -9.31 13.69 -1.40
CA CYS A 186 -8.42 13.10 -0.41
C CYS A 186 -7.62 11.92 -0.96
N THR A 187 -6.45 11.71 -0.38
CA THR A 187 -5.72 10.44 -0.51
C THR A 187 -6.28 9.48 0.53
N VAL A 188 -6.64 8.29 0.10
CA VAL A 188 -7.15 7.22 0.95
C VAL A 188 -6.04 6.19 1.17
N LEU A 189 -5.94 5.69 2.39
CA LEU A 189 -4.92 4.75 2.86
C LEU A 189 -5.62 3.52 3.44
N LEU A 190 -5.20 2.33 3.03
CA LEU A 190 -5.74 1.07 3.53
C LEU A 190 -4.66 0.31 4.27
N ALA A 191 -4.88 0.14 5.58
CA ALA A 191 -3.95 -0.57 6.45
C ALA A 191 -4.44 -1.98 6.77
N LYS A 192 -3.56 -2.97 6.62
CA LYS A 192 -3.84 -4.35 6.99
C LYS A 192 -3.79 -4.51 8.52
N GLY A 193 -4.81 -5.18 9.07
CA GLY A 193 -4.87 -5.54 10.47
C GLY A 193 -4.28 -6.93 10.73
N ARG A 194 -3.99 -7.23 12.01
CA ARG A 194 -3.62 -8.60 12.45
C ARG A 194 -4.79 -9.59 12.42
N LEU A 195 -6.01 -9.06 12.42
CA LEU A 195 -7.25 -9.81 12.19
C LEU A 195 -7.63 -9.68 10.71
N PRO A 196 -8.60 -10.46 10.19
CA PRO A 196 -9.10 -10.31 8.82
C PRO A 196 -9.93 -9.03 8.65
N ILE A 197 -9.35 -7.90 9.05
CA ILE A 197 -9.91 -6.57 8.96
C ILE A 197 -8.87 -5.61 8.38
N ALA A 198 -9.33 -4.66 7.59
CA ALA A 198 -8.52 -3.56 7.08
C ALA A 198 -9.09 -2.23 7.60
N ALA A 199 -8.22 -1.32 8.03
CA ALA A 199 -8.62 0.01 8.46
C ALA A 199 -8.42 1.00 7.31
N VAL A 200 -9.42 1.85 7.06
CA VAL A 200 -9.40 2.84 5.99
C VAL A 200 -9.24 4.21 6.59
N PHE A 201 -8.24 4.96 6.11
CA PHE A 201 -7.96 6.32 6.54
C PHE A 201 -7.95 7.28 5.36
N THR A 202 -8.16 8.57 5.62
CA THR A 202 -8.04 9.63 4.63
C THR A 202 -7.08 10.72 5.07
N VAL A 203 -6.44 11.34 4.08
CA VAL A 203 -5.63 12.55 4.18
C VAL A 203 -6.17 13.55 3.17
N SER A 204 -6.75 14.66 3.64
CA SER A 204 -7.29 15.70 2.75
C SER A 204 -6.21 16.27 1.83
N ASP A 205 -6.54 16.55 0.57
CA ASP A 205 -5.60 17.16 -0.38
C ASP A 205 -5.09 18.53 0.10
N SER A 206 -5.88 19.23 0.92
CA SER A 206 -5.47 20.48 1.57
C SER A 206 -4.28 20.34 2.54
N SER A 207 -3.95 19.12 2.95
CA SER A 207 -2.77 18.78 3.75
C SER A 207 -1.46 19.03 3.00
N TRP A 208 -1.51 19.01 1.67
CA TRP A 208 -0.37 19.34 0.83
C TRP A 208 -0.24 20.85 0.71
N THR A 209 0.29 21.49 1.75
CA THR A 209 0.26 22.96 1.88
C THR A 209 1.10 23.72 0.85
N SER A 210 0.73 24.98 0.61
CA SER A 210 1.52 25.97 -0.15
C SER A 210 2.91 26.27 0.45
N ALA A 211 3.16 25.90 1.71
CA ALA A 211 4.46 26.08 2.34
C ALA A 211 5.53 25.23 1.65
N ASP A 212 5.18 24.04 1.15
CA ASP A 212 6.11 23.22 0.36
C ASP A 212 6.31 23.80 -1.05
N ALA A 213 5.29 24.43 -1.65
CA ALA A 213 5.45 25.17 -2.91
C ALA A 213 6.41 26.36 -2.78
N ALA A 214 6.33 27.13 -1.68
CA ALA A 214 7.25 28.23 -1.40
C ALA A 214 8.69 27.74 -1.16
N LYS A 215 8.85 26.60 -0.45
CA LYS A 215 10.15 25.93 -0.27
C LYS A 215 10.74 25.48 -1.60
N ARG A 216 9.95 24.84 -2.47
CA ARG A 216 10.37 24.41 -3.82
C ARG A 216 10.82 25.60 -4.66
N HIS A 217 10.08 26.70 -4.63
CA HIS A 217 10.45 27.94 -5.32
C HIS A 217 11.76 28.55 -4.77
N ALA A 218 12.00 28.49 -3.46
CA ALA A 218 13.27 28.94 -2.87
C ALA A 218 14.45 28.03 -3.26
N LEU A 219 14.24 26.71 -3.29
CA LEU A 219 15.26 25.72 -3.67
C LEU A 219 15.68 25.88 -5.14
N ARG A 220 14.73 26.17 -6.04
CA ARG A 220 14.99 26.48 -7.46
C ARG A 220 15.80 27.75 -7.69
N LYS A 221 15.84 28.69 -6.72
CA LYS A 221 16.57 29.97 -6.83
C LYS A 221 18.02 29.93 -6.32
N ASN A 222 18.61 28.74 -6.12
CA ASN A 222 20.01 28.55 -5.70
C ASN A 222 20.42 29.23 -4.37
N ASN A 223 19.47 29.55 -3.48
CA ASN A 223 19.83 29.87 -2.10
C ASN A 223 20.24 28.57 -1.40
N SER A 224 21.54 28.43 -1.14
CA SER A 224 22.15 27.23 -0.54
C SER A 224 21.34 26.69 0.64
N PRO A 225 21.11 25.36 0.73
CA PRO A 225 20.40 24.74 1.83
C PRO A 225 21.33 24.58 3.04
N ARG A 226 21.93 25.67 3.51
CA ARG A 226 22.61 25.66 4.80
C ARG A 226 21.62 26.19 5.85
N LYS A 227 20.93 25.26 6.49
CA LYS A 227 20.04 25.43 7.65
C LYS A 227 18.60 25.92 7.39
N SER A 228 17.86 25.35 6.44
CA SER A 228 16.40 25.32 6.62
C SER A 228 16.07 24.15 7.54
N GLY A 229 16.01 24.40 8.85
CA GLY A 229 15.63 23.41 9.88
C GLY A 229 14.15 23.00 9.82
N LEU A 230 13.63 22.68 8.64
CA LEU A 230 12.24 22.31 8.44
C LEU A 230 12.21 20.89 7.89
N GLY A 231 11.88 19.94 8.77
CA GLY A 231 11.54 18.58 8.37
C GLY A 231 10.30 18.52 7.48
N PRO A 232 9.95 17.32 6.99
CA PRO A 232 8.74 17.09 6.19
C PRO A 232 7.49 17.57 6.94
N HIS A 233 6.49 18.05 6.19
CA HIS A 233 5.21 18.42 6.76
C HIS A 233 4.56 17.19 7.38
N ARG A 234 4.05 17.29 8.61
CA ARG A 234 3.34 16.21 9.30
C ARG A 234 1.84 16.45 9.36
N VAL A 235 1.06 15.39 9.17
CA VAL A 235 -0.39 15.36 9.35
C VAL A 235 -0.85 14.08 10.03
N THR A 236 -2.06 14.10 10.61
CA THR A 236 -2.70 12.92 11.19
C THR A 236 -3.83 12.49 10.26
N ALA A 237 -3.80 11.23 9.80
CA ALA A 237 -4.88 10.69 8.98
C ALA A 237 -6.17 10.53 9.81
N SER A 238 -7.32 10.53 9.13
CA SER A 238 -8.62 10.30 9.76
C SER A 238 -9.16 8.93 9.37
N GLN A 239 -9.46 8.07 10.35
CA GLN A 239 -10.06 6.77 10.07
C GLN A 239 -11.54 6.95 9.70
N ILE A 240 -11.95 6.41 8.55
CA ILE A 240 -13.32 6.52 8.06
C ILE A 240 -14.08 5.19 8.06
N ALA A 241 -13.37 4.06 7.96
CA ALA A 241 -14.01 2.74 7.91
C ALA A 241 -13.11 1.64 8.47
N THR A 242 -13.74 0.49 8.75
CA THR A 242 -13.10 -0.79 9.01
C THR A 242 -13.79 -1.84 8.16
N LEU A 243 -13.05 -2.51 7.28
CA LEU A 243 -13.57 -3.49 6.35
C LEU A 243 -13.28 -4.89 6.88
N ALA A 244 -14.22 -5.83 6.70
CA ALA A 244 -13.99 -7.25 6.93
C ALA A 244 -13.26 -7.87 5.73
N LEU A 245 -12.03 -7.39 5.48
CA LEU A 245 -11.21 -7.75 4.33
C LEU A 245 -9.84 -8.21 4.83
N PRO A 246 -9.48 -9.50 4.67
CA PRO A 246 -8.17 -9.99 5.05
C PRO A 246 -7.12 -9.63 4.02
N MET A 247 -5.92 -9.26 4.50
CA MET A 247 -4.70 -9.22 3.70
C MET A 247 -4.85 -8.40 2.41
N ALA A 248 -5.29 -7.14 2.55
CA ALA A 248 -5.33 -6.21 1.44
C ALA A 248 -3.92 -5.97 0.90
N THR A 249 -3.77 -5.89 -0.41
CA THR A 249 -2.46 -5.66 -1.06
C THR A 249 -2.49 -4.45 -1.98
N GLY A 250 -3.61 -4.18 -2.65
CA GLY A 250 -3.76 -3.02 -3.52
C GLY A 250 -5.16 -2.44 -3.48
N ALA A 251 -5.30 -1.19 -3.91
CA ALA A 251 -6.59 -0.57 -4.14
C ALA A 251 -6.49 0.52 -5.20
N ASP A 252 -7.56 0.69 -5.99
CA ASP A 252 -7.68 1.80 -6.93
C ASP A 252 -9.16 2.15 -7.16
N ARG A 253 -9.42 3.34 -7.69
CA ARG A 253 -10.77 3.83 -7.98
C ARG A 253 -10.95 4.00 -9.48
N ASP A 254 -12.00 3.41 -10.03
CA ASP A 254 -12.38 3.65 -11.42
C ASP A 254 -12.74 5.13 -11.60
N ALA A 255 -12.00 5.83 -12.46
CA ALA A 255 -12.25 7.24 -12.77
C ALA A 255 -13.62 7.47 -13.42
N ARG A 256 -14.19 6.45 -14.07
CA ARG A 256 -15.45 6.54 -14.80
C ARG A 256 -16.67 6.22 -13.95
N SER A 257 -16.69 5.08 -13.28
CA SER A 257 -17.82 4.66 -12.45
C SER A 257 -17.74 5.20 -11.02
N GLY A 258 -16.54 5.48 -10.53
CA GLY A 258 -16.25 5.76 -9.13
C GLY A 258 -16.20 4.52 -8.24
N ASP A 259 -16.26 3.32 -8.83
CA ASP A 259 -16.16 2.07 -8.06
C ASP A 259 -14.77 1.95 -7.46
N VAL A 260 -14.71 1.49 -6.20
CA VAL A 260 -13.45 1.23 -5.51
C VAL A 260 -13.16 -0.25 -5.61
N TRP A 261 -11.99 -0.57 -6.13
CA TRP A 261 -11.47 -1.93 -6.24
C TRP A 261 -10.39 -2.15 -5.20
N ILE A 262 -10.48 -3.23 -4.44
CA ILE A 262 -9.49 -3.62 -3.43
C ILE A 262 -9.06 -5.05 -3.72
N ALA A 263 -7.76 -5.27 -3.89
CA ALA A 263 -7.18 -6.61 -3.99
C ALA A 263 -6.79 -7.14 -2.60
N SER A 264 -6.92 -8.45 -2.46
CA SER A 264 -6.29 -9.25 -1.42
C SER A 264 -5.49 -10.37 -2.09
N TYR A 265 -4.73 -11.14 -1.32
CA TYR A 265 -4.05 -12.33 -1.87
C TYR A 265 -5.00 -13.37 -2.48
N PHE A 266 -6.30 -13.36 -2.14
CA PHE A 266 -7.24 -14.39 -2.57
C PHE A 266 -8.24 -13.91 -3.62
N GLN A 267 -8.71 -12.66 -3.51
CA GLN A 267 -9.81 -12.11 -4.30
C GLN A 267 -9.65 -10.61 -4.50
N ALA A 268 -10.31 -10.08 -5.54
CA ALA A 268 -10.59 -8.66 -5.65
C ALA A 268 -12.02 -8.37 -5.18
N PHE A 269 -12.24 -7.18 -4.65
CA PHE A 269 -13.52 -6.71 -4.14
C PHE A 269 -13.87 -5.38 -4.80
N CYS A 270 -15.05 -5.31 -5.40
CA CYS A 270 -15.61 -4.09 -5.98
C CYS A 270 -16.66 -3.50 -5.05
N PHE A 271 -16.39 -2.32 -4.53
CA PHE A 271 -17.35 -1.47 -3.82
C PHE A 271 -17.96 -0.49 -4.82
N GLU A 272 -19.18 -0.77 -5.26
CA GLU A 272 -19.84 0.02 -6.29
C GLU A 272 -20.13 1.45 -5.80
N ARG A 273 -19.85 2.47 -6.61
CA ARG A 273 -20.12 3.87 -6.28
C ARG A 273 -21.61 4.11 -6.03
N GLY A 274 -22.44 3.47 -6.86
CA GLY A 274 -23.90 3.46 -6.74
C GLY A 274 -24.51 4.84 -6.50
N ARG A 275 -25.37 4.93 -5.49
CA ARG A 275 -26.02 6.18 -5.05
C ARG A 275 -25.48 6.71 -3.72
N HIS A 276 -24.34 6.19 -3.27
CA HIS A 276 -23.78 6.54 -1.98
C HIS A 276 -23.45 8.04 -1.90
N SER A 277 -23.67 8.65 -0.75
CA SER A 277 -23.44 10.07 -0.55
C SER A 277 -21.98 10.40 -0.19
N SER A 278 -21.22 9.41 0.25
CA SER A 278 -19.80 9.52 0.63
C SER A 278 -19.04 8.22 0.38
N LEU A 279 -17.71 8.31 0.40
CA LEU A 279 -16.80 7.16 0.36
C LEU A 279 -17.01 6.24 1.57
N GLN A 280 -17.26 6.81 2.76
CA GLN A 280 -17.57 6.02 3.95
C GLN A 280 -18.83 5.17 3.76
N GLU A 281 -19.87 5.73 3.15
CA GLU A 281 -21.11 4.99 2.86
C GLU A 281 -20.88 3.89 1.81
N GLN A 282 -20.12 4.20 0.75
CA GLN A 282 -19.73 3.24 -0.28
C GLN A 282 -18.97 2.05 0.31
N LEU A 283 -17.95 2.32 1.13
CA LEU A 283 -17.13 1.28 1.78
C LEU A 283 -17.87 0.52 2.88
N GLY A 284 -18.97 1.07 3.39
CA GLY A 284 -19.89 0.38 4.31
C GLY A 284 -20.84 -0.60 3.60
N GLY A 285 -20.90 -0.57 2.27
CA GLY A 285 -21.69 -1.50 1.46
C GLY A 285 -21.12 -2.92 1.41
N VAL A 286 -21.91 -3.86 0.90
CA VAL A 286 -21.44 -5.23 0.62
C VAL A 286 -20.71 -5.23 -0.72
N PRO A 287 -19.40 -5.52 -0.77
CA PRO A 287 -18.67 -5.54 -2.03
C PRO A 287 -19.04 -6.77 -2.84
N ARG A 288 -18.91 -6.66 -4.16
CA ARG A 288 -18.91 -7.80 -5.07
C ARG A 288 -17.51 -8.40 -5.11
N ALA A 289 -17.38 -9.68 -4.75
CA ALA A 289 -16.13 -10.42 -4.91
C ALA A 289 -15.93 -10.81 -6.39
N VAL A 290 -14.69 -10.69 -6.85
CA VAL A 290 -14.25 -11.06 -8.19
C VAL A 290 -13.11 -12.06 -8.06
N GLU A 291 -13.20 -13.14 -8.82
CA GLU A 291 -12.16 -14.17 -8.84
C GLU A 291 -10.87 -13.61 -9.44
N MET A 292 -9.77 -13.91 -8.77
CA MET A 292 -8.44 -13.55 -9.23
C MET A 292 -7.85 -14.70 -10.06
N PRO A 293 -7.02 -14.41 -11.07
CA PRO A 293 -6.22 -15.44 -11.71
C PRO A 293 -5.37 -16.18 -10.66
N ARG A 294 -4.99 -17.43 -10.95
CA ARG A 294 -4.17 -18.24 -10.04
C ARG A 294 -2.72 -17.75 -10.04
N LEU A 295 -2.49 -16.64 -9.37
CA LEU A 295 -1.21 -15.99 -9.21
C LEU A 295 -0.63 -16.37 -7.85
N ARG A 296 0.71 -16.38 -7.74
CA ARG A 296 1.37 -16.73 -6.48
C ARG A 296 1.07 -15.71 -5.38
N GLN A 297 1.18 -14.44 -5.75
CA GLN A 297 0.99 -13.32 -4.86
C GLN A 297 0.63 -12.09 -5.71
N VAL A 298 -0.49 -11.45 -5.40
CA VAL A 298 -0.94 -10.23 -6.07
C VAL A 298 -0.60 -9.07 -5.18
N GLU A 299 0.24 -8.17 -5.68
CA GLU A 299 0.72 -7.04 -4.88
C GLU A 299 -0.04 -5.77 -5.17
N ALA A 300 -0.49 -5.56 -6.41
CA ALA A 300 -1.17 -4.33 -6.77
C ALA A 300 -2.37 -4.57 -7.68
N ILE A 301 -3.28 -3.60 -7.67
CA ILE A 301 -4.45 -3.49 -8.54
C ILE A 301 -4.54 -2.05 -9.06
N ALA A 302 -4.94 -1.89 -10.32
CA ALA A 302 -5.24 -0.59 -10.91
C ALA A 302 -6.35 -0.69 -11.95
N VAL A 303 -7.08 0.40 -12.16
CA VAL A 303 -8.16 0.48 -13.15
C VAL A 303 -7.73 1.38 -14.29
N ASP A 304 -7.89 0.90 -15.53
CA ASP A 304 -7.57 1.70 -16.71
C ASP A 304 -8.71 2.67 -17.10
N SER A 305 -8.43 3.58 -18.02
CA SER A 305 -9.42 4.56 -18.52
C SER A 305 -10.66 3.94 -19.19
N GLY A 306 -10.61 2.64 -19.53
CA GLY A 306 -11.70 1.86 -20.08
C GLY A 306 -12.47 1.06 -19.03
N SER A 307 -12.26 1.32 -17.72
CA SER A 307 -12.85 0.59 -16.61
C SER A 307 -12.44 -0.89 -16.54
N ARG A 308 -11.31 -1.27 -17.15
CA ARG A 308 -10.76 -2.63 -16.98
C ARG A 308 -9.84 -2.63 -15.78
N VAL A 309 -9.98 -3.68 -14.97
CA VAL A 309 -9.22 -3.86 -13.74
C VAL A 309 -8.02 -4.75 -14.03
N TRP A 310 -6.85 -4.33 -13.57
CA TRP A 310 -5.59 -5.01 -13.80
C TRP A 310 -4.88 -5.26 -12.50
N VAL A 311 -4.14 -6.36 -12.43
CA VAL A 311 -3.34 -6.74 -11.26
C VAL A 311 -1.91 -7.08 -11.68
N THR A 312 -0.98 -6.93 -10.76
CA THR A 312 0.41 -7.35 -10.92
C THR A 312 0.82 -8.32 -9.83
N THR A 313 1.92 -9.01 -10.05
CA THR A 313 2.47 -10.00 -9.12
C THR A 313 3.93 -9.70 -8.78
N GLU A 314 4.38 -10.24 -7.66
CA GLU A 314 5.81 -10.42 -7.44
C GLU A 314 6.43 -11.28 -8.54
N GLY A 315 7.73 -11.08 -8.76
CA GLY A 315 8.54 -11.89 -9.66
C GLY A 315 9.22 -11.08 -10.76
N SER A 316 10.23 -11.70 -11.37
CA SER A 316 10.98 -11.13 -12.47
C SER A 316 11.02 -12.13 -13.64
N PRO A 317 10.40 -11.83 -14.79
CA PRO A 317 9.65 -10.60 -15.08
C PRO A 317 8.30 -10.54 -14.36
N ALA A 318 7.89 -9.33 -13.95
CA ALA A 318 6.54 -9.09 -13.43
C ALA A 318 5.50 -9.24 -14.55
N LEU A 319 4.28 -9.62 -14.18
CA LEU A 319 3.17 -9.82 -15.11
C LEU A 319 2.03 -8.85 -14.81
N LEU A 320 1.41 -8.32 -15.85
CA LEU A 320 0.20 -7.51 -15.77
C LEU A 320 -0.99 -8.33 -16.29
N HIS A 321 -1.96 -8.60 -15.43
CA HIS A 321 -3.11 -9.45 -15.72
C HIS A 321 -4.42 -8.65 -15.66
N PRO A 322 -5.25 -8.64 -16.72
CA PRO A 322 -6.60 -8.12 -16.63
C PRO A 322 -7.47 -9.10 -15.85
N LEU A 323 -8.33 -8.58 -14.99
CA LEU A 323 -9.36 -9.35 -14.30
C LEU A 323 -10.59 -9.53 -15.18
N SER A 324 -11.16 -10.73 -15.15
CA SER A 324 -12.51 -10.95 -15.69
C SER A 324 -13.52 -10.44 -14.68
N THR A 325 -14.06 -9.24 -14.92
CA THR A 325 -15.03 -8.61 -14.01
C THR A 325 -16.48 -9.04 -14.28
N GLU A 326 -16.72 -9.82 -15.34
CA GLU A 326 -18.01 -10.42 -15.66
C GLU A 326 -18.39 -11.48 -14.63
N THR A 327 -19.64 -11.44 -14.16
CA THR A 327 -20.21 -12.50 -13.34
C THR A 327 -20.28 -13.78 -14.18
N PRO A 328 -19.82 -14.95 -13.68
CA PRO A 328 -20.04 -16.20 -14.39
C PRO A 328 -21.54 -16.37 -14.64
N THR A 329 -21.96 -16.43 -15.91
CA THR A 329 -23.31 -16.85 -16.26
C THR A 329 -23.52 -18.25 -15.67
N GLN A 330 -24.45 -18.34 -14.72
CA GLN A 330 -24.92 -19.62 -14.16
C GLN A 330 -25.59 -20.48 -15.22
#